data_AF-A0A6N3X6B0-F1
#
_entry.id   AF-A0A6N3X6B0-F1
#
_cell.length_a   1.000
_cell.length_b   1.000
_cell.length_c   1.000
_cell.angle_alpha   90.00
_cell.angle_beta   90.00
_cell.angle_gamma   90.00
#
_symmetry.space_group_name_H-M   'P 1'
#
loop_
_entity.id
_entity.type
_entity.pdbx_description
1 polymer ?
#
loop_
_entity_poly.entity_id
_entity_poly.type
_entity_poly.pdbx_seq_one_letter_code
_entity_poly.pdbx_strand_id
1 'polypeptide(L)'
;MFENWTKEHLESLGYDVVLPSKNQIGYDLKIVRPGRKSIAVQCKYYKKRRVNVAQVEKFKDWMGMFSTKQQFSEGWIISSNGYSQSALNTFERSEDDNNLVSLGTIYNDSIRWDYKNPKFNYEDLIPSSPMEISEIGEKYYIGVFTNKGGTGKTTVAAHLAGAFAIMGKDVILIDIDPQRNLKKLLRNTDDPNDSSLYMGNISSGKVGGTITVLDEKEWEIDKKEWEKVNIVICDCNPTLEKNPDDWMEKFDYCIIPTTLNPLGVAKNGDVIQRTLDKISQQNSHTEKFVLCNQYADNTTAKKRNKLLIDMLKNAINFKDSKTHLIDPNIVAIHRSDALYYWGMHILENAEPELAFSSRGGKSVPREDFLKLAEYFEKRLFN
;
A
#
# COMPACT_ATOMS: atom_id res chain seq x y z
N MET A 1 0.69 4.87 -22.25
CA MET A 1 1.74 4.86 -23.30
C MET A 1 2.23 3.43 -23.51
N PHE A 2 2.57 2.73 -22.43
CA PHE A 2 2.92 1.32 -22.49
C PHE A 2 1.70 0.41 -22.77
N GLU A 3 0.55 0.72 -22.18
CA GLU A 3 -0.71 0.01 -22.40
C GLU A 3 -1.15 0.10 -23.87
N ASN A 4 -1.02 1.30 -24.47
CA ASN A 4 -1.28 1.52 -25.89
C ASN A 4 -0.30 0.74 -26.76
N TRP A 5 1.00 0.76 -26.44
CA TRP A 5 1.98 -0.07 -27.15
C TRP A 5 1.63 -1.56 -27.04
N THR A 6 1.28 -2.06 -25.84
CA THR A 6 0.91 -3.47 -25.63
C THR A 6 -0.35 -3.81 -26.43
N LYS A 7 -1.33 -2.91 -26.45
CA LYS A 7 -2.53 -3.05 -27.27
C LYS A 7 -2.17 -3.15 -28.76
N GLU A 8 -1.45 -2.18 -29.31
CA GLU A 8 -1.05 -2.15 -30.72
C GLU A 8 -0.24 -3.40 -31.10
N HIS A 9 0.68 -3.83 -30.22
CA HIS A 9 1.44 -5.06 -30.43
C HIS A 9 0.53 -6.29 -30.46
N LEU A 10 -0.37 -6.45 -29.50
CA LEU A 10 -1.31 -7.58 -29.46
C LEU A 10 -2.27 -7.57 -30.66
N GLU A 11 -2.73 -6.39 -31.11
CA GLU A 11 -3.52 -6.25 -32.33
C GLU A 11 -2.72 -6.64 -33.58
N SER A 12 -1.42 -6.32 -33.62
CA SER A 12 -0.53 -6.76 -34.71
C SER A 12 -0.35 -8.28 -34.76
N LEU A 13 -0.51 -8.96 -33.62
CA LEU A 13 -0.55 -10.42 -33.52
C LEU A 13 -1.94 -11.01 -33.79
N GLY A 14 -2.92 -10.17 -34.16
CA GLY A 14 -4.27 -10.57 -34.54
C GLY A 14 -5.27 -10.72 -33.40
N TYR A 15 -4.95 -10.25 -32.18
CA TYR A 15 -5.90 -10.23 -31.07
C TYR A 15 -6.89 -9.08 -31.17
N ASP A 16 -8.15 -9.32 -30.76
CA ASP A 16 -9.15 -8.26 -30.55
C ASP A 16 -8.99 -7.67 -29.15
N VAL A 17 -8.43 -6.45 -29.05
CA VAL A 17 -8.03 -5.86 -27.76
C VAL A 17 -8.89 -4.65 -27.42
N VAL A 18 -9.65 -4.78 -26.36
CA VAL A 18 -10.54 -3.74 -25.84
C VAL A 18 -9.96 -3.12 -24.59
N LEU A 19 -9.93 -1.78 -24.55
CA LEU A 19 -9.65 -1.02 -23.33
C LEU A 19 -10.88 -1.03 -22.42
N PRO A 20 -10.71 -1.23 -21.11
CA PRO A 20 -11.84 -1.31 -20.19
C PRO A 20 -12.61 0.01 -20.04
N SER A 21 -13.87 -0.09 -19.61
CA SER A 21 -14.69 1.06 -19.21
C SER A 21 -14.09 1.80 -18.00
N LYS A 22 -14.43 3.09 -17.85
CA LYS A 22 -14.04 3.92 -16.70
C LYS A 22 -14.35 3.19 -15.37
N ASN A 23 -13.38 3.14 -14.47
CA ASN A 23 -13.41 2.46 -13.16
C ASN A 23 -13.31 0.93 -13.16
N GLN A 24 -12.90 0.29 -14.27
CA GLN A 24 -12.63 -1.13 -14.24
C GLN A 24 -11.39 -1.43 -13.38
N ILE A 25 -11.51 -2.44 -12.51
CA ILE A 25 -10.46 -2.84 -11.58
C ILE A 25 -9.98 -4.25 -11.98
N GLY A 26 -8.65 -4.44 -11.98
CA GLY A 26 -8.00 -5.75 -12.07
C GLY A 26 -7.28 -6.04 -13.38
N TYR A 27 -7.61 -5.36 -14.48
CA TYR A 27 -6.92 -5.50 -15.77
C TYR A 27 -6.87 -4.16 -16.52
N ASP A 28 -5.86 -4.01 -17.38
CA ASP A 28 -5.61 -2.82 -18.19
C ASP A 28 -6.08 -2.99 -19.64
N LEU A 29 -6.01 -4.21 -20.18
CA LEU A 29 -6.55 -4.57 -21.50
C LEU A 29 -7.36 -5.87 -21.42
N LYS A 30 -8.35 -6.01 -22.29
CA LYS A 30 -9.15 -7.22 -22.44
C LYS A 30 -9.01 -7.76 -23.85
N ILE A 31 -8.54 -8.99 -23.99
CA ILE A 31 -8.57 -9.70 -25.27
C ILE A 31 -9.91 -10.40 -25.39
N VAL A 32 -10.70 -10.02 -26.39
CA VAL A 32 -12.00 -10.61 -26.71
C VAL A 32 -11.80 -11.84 -27.59
N ARG A 33 -12.53 -12.92 -27.27
CA ARG A 33 -12.51 -14.16 -28.05
C ARG A 33 -13.94 -14.58 -28.35
N PRO A 34 -14.40 -14.52 -29.61
CA PRO A 34 -15.76 -14.92 -29.97
C PRO A 34 -16.10 -16.33 -29.48
N GLY A 35 -17.24 -16.47 -28.79
CA GLY A 35 -17.70 -17.76 -28.26
C GLY A 35 -16.86 -18.36 -27.12
N ARG A 36 -15.87 -17.64 -26.58
CA ARG A 36 -15.03 -18.05 -25.45
C ARG A 36 -14.95 -16.94 -24.41
N LYS A 37 -14.52 -17.28 -23.19
CA LYS A 37 -14.19 -16.26 -22.18
C LYS A 37 -12.99 -15.43 -22.66
N SER A 38 -12.89 -14.19 -22.22
CA SER A 38 -11.79 -13.28 -22.59
C SER A 38 -10.47 -13.62 -21.92
N ILE A 39 -9.41 -12.92 -22.29
CA ILE A 39 -8.13 -12.87 -21.54
C ILE A 39 -8.03 -11.49 -20.90
N ALA A 40 -7.72 -11.46 -19.61
CA ALA A 40 -7.42 -10.22 -18.90
C ALA A 40 -5.92 -9.93 -19.02
N VAL A 41 -5.52 -8.70 -19.35
CA VAL A 41 -4.11 -8.32 -19.46
C VAL A 41 -3.84 -7.17 -18.52
N GLN A 42 -2.85 -7.32 -17.64
CA GLN A 42 -2.31 -6.28 -16.79
C GLN A 42 -0.95 -5.84 -17.32
N CYS A 43 -0.79 -4.56 -17.59
CA CYS A 43 0.42 -3.95 -18.12
C CYS A 43 1.21 -3.30 -16.98
N LYS A 44 2.47 -3.69 -16.82
CA LYS A 44 3.38 -3.13 -15.80
C LYS A 44 4.59 -2.47 -16.44
N TYR A 45 4.60 -1.14 -16.41
CA TYR A 45 5.70 -0.34 -16.94
C TYR A 45 6.60 0.16 -15.81
N TYR A 46 7.77 -0.46 -15.71
CA TYR A 46 8.85 -0.02 -14.83
C TYR A 46 10.11 0.23 -15.64
N LYS A 47 10.78 1.36 -15.40
CA LYS A 47 12.04 1.68 -16.10
C LYS A 47 13.22 0.89 -15.56
N LYS A 48 13.22 0.60 -14.27
CA LYS A 48 14.33 -0.10 -13.58
C LYS A 48 13.87 -1.21 -12.66
N ARG A 49 12.66 -1.12 -12.09
CA ARG A 49 12.09 -2.17 -11.24
C ARG A 49 11.54 -3.32 -12.06
N ARG A 50 11.44 -4.48 -11.42
CA ARG A 50 10.75 -5.66 -11.98
C ARG A 50 9.39 -5.81 -11.30
N VAL A 51 8.47 -6.50 -11.95
CA VAL A 51 7.22 -6.89 -11.32
C VAL A 51 7.53 -7.89 -10.21
N ASN A 52 7.03 -7.63 -9.00
CA ASN A 52 7.34 -8.43 -7.82
C ASN A 52 6.25 -9.44 -7.46
N VAL A 53 6.54 -10.26 -6.44
CA VAL A 53 5.65 -11.35 -6.00
C VAL A 53 4.31 -10.82 -5.52
N ALA A 54 4.29 -9.69 -4.80
CA ALA A 54 3.06 -9.08 -4.31
C ALA A 54 2.10 -8.69 -5.46
N GLN A 55 2.64 -8.12 -6.54
CA GLN A 55 1.84 -7.74 -7.71
C GLN A 55 1.31 -8.96 -8.46
N VAL A 56 2.15 -9.98 -8.60
CA VAL A 56 1.79 -11.27 -9.19
C VAL A 56 0.67 -11.95 -8.40
N GLU A 57 0.80 -12.03 -7.07
CA GLU A 57 -0.18 -12.67 -6.19
C GLU A 57 -1.51 -11.92 -6.19
N LYS A 58 -1.48 -10.58 -6.18
CA LYS A 58 -2.69 -9.76 -6.30
C LYS A 58 -3.48 -10.09 -7.56
N PHE A 59 -2.80 -10.20 -8.71
CA PHE A 59 -3.48 -10.50 -9.98
C PHE A 59 -3.95 -11.96 -10.03
N LYS A 60 -3.17 -12.90 -9.49
CA LYS A 60 -3.54 -14.31 -9.37
C LYS A 60 -4.81 -14.48 -8.52
N ASP A 61 -4.90 -13.80 -7.37
CA ASP A 61 -6.08 -13.78 -6.52
C ASP A 61 -7.31 -13.20 -7.23
N TRP A 62 -7.14 -12.08 -7.94
CA TRP A 62 -8.21 -11.48 -8.73
C TRP A 62 -8.73 -12.44 -9.82
N MET A 63 -7.84 -13.12 -10.54
CA MET A 63 -8.18 -14.17 -11.50
C MET A 63 -8.82 -15.40 -10.84
N GLY A 64 -8.53 -15.63 -9.57
CA GLY A 64 -9.11 -16.69 -8.75
C GLY A 64 -10.60 -16.50 -8.42
N MET A 65 -11.08 -15.25 -8.42
CA MET A 65 -12.45 -14.91 -8.02
C MET A 65 -13.50 -15.51 -8.95
N PHE A 66 -14.63 -15.95 -8.37
CA PHE A 66 -15.74 -16.56 -9.13
C PHE A 66 -16.27 -15.64 -10.23
N SER A 67 -16.50 -14.35 -9.92
CA SER A 67 -16.96 -13.34 -10.89
C SER A 67 -15.98 -13.16 -12.05
N THR A 68 -14.67 -13.14 -11.76
CA THR A 68 -13.61 -13.01 -12.76
C THR A 68 -13.55 -14.26 -13.63
N LYS A 69 -13.61 -15.45 -13.02
CA LYS A 69 -13.63 -16.74 -13.72
C LYS A 69 -14.85 -16.92 -14.63
N GLN A 70 -15.94 -16.18 -14.43
CA GLN A 70 -17.06 -16.18 -15.38
C GLN A 70 -16.73 -15.44 -16.67
N GLN A 71 -15.90 -14.40 -16.59
CA GLN A 71 -15.60 -13.49 -17.71
C GLN A 71 -14.30 -13.85 -18.44
N PHE A 72 -13.30 -14.35 -17.70
CA PHE A 72 -11.96 -14.61 -18.20
C PHE A 72 -11.59 -16.08 -18.03
N SER A 73 -10.89 -16.65 -19.01
CA SER A 73 -10.29 -17.98 -18.84
C SER A 73 -8.80 -17.93 -18.53
N GLU A 74 -8.16 -16.78 -18.75
CA GLU A 74 -6.71 -16.60 -18.67
C GLU A 74 -6.40 -15.14 -18.31
N GLY A 75 -5.30 -14.93 -17.60
CA GLY A 75 -4.78 -13.62 -17.25
C GLY A 75 -3.33 -13.49 -17.65
N TRP A 76 -2.92 -12.36 -18.22
CA TRP A 76 -1.54 -12.05 -18.57
C TRP A 76 -1.05 -10.87 -17.76
N ILE A 77 0.14 -10.97 -17.17
CA ILE A 77 0.90 -9.79 -16.78
C ILE A 77 1.94 -9.56 -17.87
N ILE A 78 2.00 -8.34 -18.42
CA ILE A 78 2.97 -7.94 -19.43
C ILE A 78 3.85 -6.84 -18.83
N SER A 79 5.13 -7.16 -18.63
CA SER A 79 6.11 -6.28 -18.00
C SER A 79 7.03 -5.64 -19.04
N SER A 80 7.42 -4.38 -18.82
CA SER A 80 8.46 -3.72 -19.62
C SER A 80 9.87 -4.13 -19.23
N ASN A 81 10.05 -4.73 -18.05
CA ASN A 81 11.37 -4.92 -17.45
C ASN A 81 11.49 -6.22 -16.63
N GLY A 82 10.67 -7.22 -16.94
CA GLY A 82 10.76 -8.54 -16.30
C GLY A 82 10.12 -8.63 -14.93
N TYR A 83 10.43 -9.75 -14.27
CA TYR A 83 9.91 -10.19 -12.98
C TYR A 83 11.05 -10.45 -12.00
N SER A 84 10.81 -10.23 -10.70
CA SER A 84 11.75 -10.67 -9.66
C SER A 84 11.83 -12.20 -9.64
N GLN A 85 12.95 -12.75 -9.16
CA GLN A 85 13.11 -14.21 -9.09
C GLN A 85 12.08 -14.84 -8.16
N SER A 86 11.75 -14.19 -7.04
CA SER A 86 10.68 -14.62 -6.14
C SER A 86 9.33 -14.73 -6.86
N ALA A 87 8.99 -13.73 -7.68
CA ALA A 87 7.75 -13.73 -8.47
C ALA A 87 7.67 -14.89 -9.48
N LEU A 88 8.79 -15.25 -10.11
CA LEU A 88 8.86 -16.41 -11.02
C LEU A 88 8.77 -17.74 -10.24
N ASN A 89 9.47 -17.84 -9.12
CA ASN A 89 9.48 -19.03 -8.26
C ASN A 89 8.08 -19.38 -7.75
N THR A 90 7.21 -18.40 -7.51
CA THR A 90 5.80 -18.61 -7.13
C THR A 90 5.06 -19.48 -8.14
N PHE A 91 5.43 -19.44 -9.43
CA PHE A 91 4.79 -20.21 -10.50
C PHE A 91 5.55 -21.49 -10.87
N GLU A 92 6.86 -21.53 -10.68
CA GLU A 92 7.68 -22.73 -10.91
C GLU A 92 7.49 -23.80 -9.82
N ARG A 93 7.10 -23.40 -8.60
CA ARG A 93 6.95 -24.29 -7.44
C ARG A 93 5.51 -24.67 -7.10
N SER A 94 4.51 -23.99 -7.67
CA SER A 94 3.12 -24.26 -7.33
C SER A 94 2.51 -25.35 -8.21
N GLU A 95 2.13 -26.49 -7.62
CA GLU A 95 1.15 -27.44 -8.19
C GLU A 95 -0.29 -26.85 -8.15
N ASP A 96 -0.42 -25.53 -8.33
CA ASP A 96 -1.70 -24.86 -8.24
C ASP A 96 -2.44 -25.01 -9.58
N ASP A 97 -3.21 -26.09 -9.66
CA ASP A 97 -4.07 -26.39 -10.80
C ASP A 97 -5.10 -25.29 -11.10
N ASN A 98 -5.33 -24.35 -10.17
CA ASN A 98 -6.23 -23.22 -10.39
C ASN A 98 -5.53 -21.96 -10.90
N ASN A 99 -4.21 -22.00 -11.14
CA ASN A 99 -3.51 -20.87 -11.74
C ASN A 99 -3.97 -20.65 -13.19
N LEU A 100 -4.42 -19.42 -13.48
CA LEU A 100 -4.85 -18.97 -14.80
C LEU A 100 -3.91 -17.89 -15.39
N VAL A 101 -2.77 -17.62 -14.75
CA VAL A 101 -1.90 -16.48 -15.08
C VAL A 101 -0.66 -16.92 -15.86
N SER A 102 -0.32 -16.15 -16.90
CA SER A 102 0.96 -16.21 -17.63
C SER A 102 1.73 -14.89 -17.49
N LEU A 103 3.05 -14.94 -17.52
CA LEU A 103 3.95 -13.80 -17.33
C LEU A 103 4.78 -13.54 -18.60
N GLY A 104 4.56 -12.39 -19.22
CA GLY A 104 5.29 -11.93 -20.40
C GLY A 104 6.14 -10.70 -20.11
N THR A 105 7.27 -10.59 -20.80
CA THR A 105 8.13 -9.40 -20.82
C THR A 105 8.37 -8.96 -22.24
N ILE A 106 8.33 -7.65 -22.46
CA ILE A 106 8.64 -7.09 -23.78
C ILE A 106 10.15 -7.09 -24.01
N TYR A 107 10.55 -7.67 -25.12
CA TYR A 107 11.93 -7.74 -25.57
C TYR A 107 11.98 -7.62 -27.10
N ASN A 108 12.75 -6.66 -27.63
CA ASN A 108 12.89 -6.40 -29.07
C ASN A 108 11.56 -6.39 -29.81
N ASP A 109 10.62 -5.54 -29.37
CA ASP A 109 9.28 -5.38 -29.95
C ASP A 109 8.43 -6.67 -30.00
N SER A 110 8.72 -7.64 -29.13
CA SER A 110 7.97 -8.88 -28.98
C SER A 110 7.72 -9.23 -27.52
N ILE A 111 6.66 -9.99 -27.23
CA ILE A 111 6.44 -10.54 -25.89
C ILE A 111 7.19 -11.86 -25.76
N ARG A 112 8.20 -11.89 -24.90
CA ARG A 112 8.85 -13.10 -24.41
C ARG A 112 8.12 -13.60 -23.17
N TRP A 113 7.68 -14.85 -23.16
CA TRP A 113 7.06 -15.46 -21.99
C TRP A 113 8.13 -15.92 -20.99
N ASP A 114 8.20 -15.26 -19.83
CA ASP A 114 9.04 -15.71 -18.71
C ASP A 114 8.38 -16.85 -17.93
N TYR A 115 7.05 -16.90 -17.93
CA TYR A 115 6.27 -18.06 -17.53
C TYR A 115 5.05 -18.20 -18.44
N LYS A 116 4.96 -19.32 -19.16
CA LYS A 116 3.78 -19.67 -19.95
C LYS A 116 3.00 -20.75 -19.23
N ASN A 117 1.75 -20.46 -18.89
CA ASN A 117 0.90 -21.47 -18.27
C ASN A 117 0.61 -22.59 -19.30
N PRO A 118 0.93 -23.86 -18.96
CA PRO A 118 0.86 -24.97 -19.91
C PRO A 118 -0.57 -25.31 -20.37
N LYS A 119 -1.60 -24.78 -19.70
CA LYS A 119 -3.02 -24.99 -20.06
C LYS A 119 -3.46 -24.25 -21.33
N PHE A 120 -2.62 -23.36 -21.89
CA PHE A 120 -3.00 -22.50 -23.01
C PHE A 120 -2.09 -22.67 -24.24
N ASN A 121 -2.71 -22.87 -25.41
CA ASN A 121 -2.09 -22.83 -26.73
C ASN A 121 -2.59 -21.58 -27.48
N TYR A 122 -1.66 -20.84 -28.09
CA TYR A 122 -1.94 -19.59 -28.80
C TYR A 122 -2.03 -19.88 -30.31
N GLU A 123 -3.23 -19.78 -30.90
CA GLU A 123 -3.50 -19.78 -32.35
C GLU A 123 -4.43 -18.59 -32.71
N ASP A 124 -4.28 -18.08 -33.93
CA ASP A 124 -4.54 -16.70 -34.40
C ASP A 124 -6.01 -16.25 -34.71
N LEU A 125 -6.19 -14.91 -34.83
CA LEU A 125 -7.23 -14.08 -35.52
C LEU A 125 -8.51 -13.69 -34.72
N ILE A 126 -9.23 -12.53 -34.84
CA ILE A 126 -9.54 -11.46 -35.86
C ILE A 126 -9.88 -10.12 -35.09
N PRO A 127 -9.72 -8.88 -35.66
CA PRO A 127 -9.62 -7.60 -34.90
C PRO A 127 -10.89 -6.71 -34.79
N SER A 128 -10.91 -5.76 -33.82
CA SER A 128 -11.75 -4.55 -33.83
C SER A 128 -11.17 -3.35 -33.01
N SER A 129 -11.68 -2.15 -33.29
CA SER A 129 -11.06 -0.80 -33.21
C SER A 129 -11.05 -0.08 -31.83
N PRO A 130 -10.32 1.07 -31.68
CA PRO A 130 -9.79 1.58 -30.41
C PRO A 130 -10.66 2.63 -29.68
N MET A 131 -10.46 2.82 -28.37
CA MET A 131 -10.76 4.07 -27.66
C MET A 131 -10.00 4.22 -26.32
N GLU A 132 -9.64 5.47 -25.98
CA GLU A 132 -8.62 5.95 -25.04
C GLU A 132 -8.84 5.80 -23.51
N ILE A 133 -7.71 6.01 -22.80
CA ILE A 133 -7.41 5.93 -21.37
C ILE A 133 -8.23 6.93 -20.52
N SER A 134 -8.67 6.50 -19.33
CA SER A 134 -9.36 7.35 -18.33
C SER A 134 -8.47 7.84 -17.18
N GLU A 135 -8.81 9.03 -16.68
CA GLU A 135 -8.17 9.86 -15.66
C GLU A 135 -7.81 9.18 -14.31
N ILE A 136 -6.75 9.73 -13.69
CA ILE A 136 -6.22 9.43 -12.35
C ILE A 136 -7.18 9.98 -11.29
N GLY A 137 -7.70 9.13 -10.40
CA GLY A 137 -8.49 9.59 -9.25
C GLY A 137 -7.66 10.40 -8.25
N GLU A 138 -8.31 11.14 -7.34
CA GLU A 138 -7.60 11.98 -6.35
C GLU A 138 -6.60 11.17 -5.52
N LYS A 139 -5.43 11.77 -5.30
CA LYS A 139 -4.29 11.17 -4.61
C LYS A 139 -4.11 11.85 -3.26
N TYR A 140 -3.84 11.05 -2.25
CA TYR A 140 -3.71 11.49 -0.87
C TYR A 140 -2.34 11.18 -0.31
N TYR A 141 -1.76 12.16 0.37
CA TYR A 141 -0.45 12.12 0.98
C TYR A 141 -0.57 12.22 2.50
N ILE A 142 -0.12 11.18 3.20
CA ILE A 142 -0.18 11.08 4.66
C ILE A 142 1.25 11.06 5.23
N GLY A 143 1.65 12.13 5.91
CA GLY A 143 2.94 12.19 6.61
C GLY A 143 2.82 11.65 8.04
N VAL A 144 3.61 10.65 8.42
CA VAL A 144 3.67 10.15 9.80
C VAL A 144 4.91 10.70 10.46
N PHE A 145 4.72 11.60 11.43
CA PHE A 145 5.80 12.30 12.12
C PHE A 145 6.03 11.75 13.51
N THR A 146 7.16 12.10 14.10
CA THR A 146 7.34 11.93 15.54
C THR A 146 8.03 13.12 16.16
N ASN A 147 7.75 13.32 17.43
CA ASN A 147 8.41 14.26 18.32
C ASN A 147 9.55 13.61 19.13
N LYS A 148 9.65 12.27 19.12
CA LYS A 148 10.64 11.48 19.88
C LYS A 148 10.81 10.07 19.31
N GLY A 149 11.99 9.48 19.49
CA GLY A 149 12.17 8.05 19.26
C GLY A 149 11.22 7.20 20.12
N GLY A 150 10.68 6.12 19.53
CA GLY A 150 9.90 5.11 20.25
C GLY A 150 8.40 5.38 20.41
N THR A 151 7.84 6.42 19.79
CA THR A 151 6.37 6.65 19.76
C THR A 151 5.64 5.81 18.71
N GLY A 152 6.37 5.06 17.87
CA GLY A 152 5.81 4.11 16.90
C GLY A 152 5.54 4.69 15.49
N LYS A 153 6.25 5.75 15.07
CA LYS A 153 6.16 6.35 13.72
C LYS A 153 6.18 5.31 12.58
N THR A 154 7.28 4.57 12.44
CA THR A 154 7.46 3.55 11.40
C THR A 154 6.42 2.43 11.51
N THR A 155 6.09 2.02 12.74
CA THR A 155 5.04 1.01 12.99
C THR A 155 3.68 1.50 12.50
N VAL A 156 3.30 2.74 12.83
CA VAL A 156 2.03 3.32 12.40
C VAL A 156 1.97 3.49 10.88
N ALA A 157 3.04 3.99 10.26
CA ALA A 157 3.12 4.14 8.81
C ALA A 157 2.93 2.81 8.08
N ALA A 158 3.68 1.77 8.47
CA ALA A 158 3.64 0.45 7.85
C ALA A 158 2.29 -0.25 8.01
N HIS A 159 1.72 -0.23 9.22
CA HIS A 159 0.48 -0.95 9.48
C HIS A 159 -0.75 -0.17 8.99
N LEU A 160 -0.72 1.17 8.95
CA LEU A 160 -1.75 1.93 8.27
C LEU A 160 -1.77 1.63 6.76
N ALA A 161 -0.60 1.53 6.12
CA ALA A 161 -0.50 1.08 4.74
C ALA A 161 -1.09 -0.32 4.55
N GLY A 162 -0.77 -1.25 5.46
CA GLY A 162 -1.33 -2.59 5.43
C GLY A 162 -2.84 -2.64 5.62
N ALA A 163 -3.42 -1.77 6.45
CA ALA A 163 -4.87 -1.70 6.63
C ALA A 163 -5.57 -1.21 5.37
N PHE A 164 -5.07 -0.15 4.72
CA PHE A 164 -5.57 0.28 3.41
C PHE A 164 -5.42 -0.80 2.34
N ALA A 165 -4.31 -1.55 2.37
CA ALA A 165 -4.09 -2.67 1.47
C ALA A 165 -5.08 -3.83 1.71
N ILE A 166 -5.37 -4.19 2.97
CA ILE A 166 -6.45 -5.14 3.29
C ILE A 166 -7.81 -4.66 2.75
N MET A 167 -8.05 -3.35 2.76
CA MET A 167 -9.26 -2.73 2.20
C MET A 167 -9.27 -2.68 0.65
N GLY A 168 -8.26 -3.23 -0.01
CA GLY A 168 -8.15 -3.33 -1.46
C GLY A 168 -7.45 -2.16 -2.14
N LYS A 169 -6.86 -1.23 -1.39
CA LYS A 169 -6.14 -0.06 -1.93
C LYS A 169 -4.68 -0.40 -2.18
N ASP A 170 -4.12 0.02 -3.30
CA ASP A 170 -2.67 0.03 -3.43
C ASP A 170 -2.11 1.23 -2.67
N VAL A 171 -0.99 1.02 -1.98
CA VAL A 171 -0.37 2.02 -1.11
C VAL A 171 1.11 2.09 -1.40
N ILE A 172 1.59 3.31 -1.65
CA ILE A 172 3.02 3.60 -1.66
C ILE A 172 3.46 4.08 -0.29
N LEU A 173 4.52 3.49 0.23
CA LEU A 173 5.10 3.86 1.52
C LEU A 173 6.50 4.44 1.31
N ILE A 174 6.68 5.73 1.55
CA ILE A 174 7.96 6.42 1.34
C ILE A 174 8.76 6.44 2.64
N ASP A 175 9.96 5.87 2.61
CA ASP A 175 10.91 5.90 3.73
C ASP A 175 11.80 7.15 3.62
N ILE A 176 11.37 8.26 4.24
CA ILE A 176 12.13 9.52 4.31
C ILE A 176 13.18 9.46 5.43
N ASP A 177 13.06 8.49 6.35
CA ASP A 177 13.99 8.31 7.45
C ASP A 177 15.34 7.77 6.95
N PRO A 178 16.48 8.46 7.16
CA PRO A 178 17.79 7.99 6.71
C PRO A 178 18.20 6.66 7.34
N GLN A 179 17.58 6.24 8.46
CA GLN A 179 17.83 4.93 9.05
C GLN A 179 17.29 3.77 8.20
N ARG A 180 16.35 4.06 7.29
CA ARG A 180 15.73 3.11 6.37
C ARG A 180 15.15 1.87 7.07
N ASN A 181 14.56 2.08 8.24
CA ASN A 181 14.06 0.99 9.08
C ASN A 181 12.89 0.29 8.39
N LEU A 182 12.02 1.05 7.75
CA LEU A 182 10.87 0.52 7.05
C LEU A 182 11.28 -0.39 5.89
N LYS A 183 12.25 0.05 5.08
CA LYS A 183 12.77 -0.77 3.98
C LYS A 183 13.39 -2.07 4.47
N LYS A 184 14.11 -2.06 5.60
CA LYS A 184 14.66 -3.28 6.22
C LYS A 184 13.57 -4.22 6.74
N LEU A 185 12.53 -3.67 7.37
CA LEU A 185 11.43 -4.43 7.95
C LEU A 185 10.57 -5.12 6.90
N LEU A 186 10.43 -4.54 5.71
CA LEU A 186 9.58 -5.09 4.64
C LEU A 186 10.38 -5.70 3.49
N ARG A 187 11.69 -5.88 3.66
CA ARG A 187 12.57 -6.42 2.62
C ARG A 187 12.26 -7.88 2.36
N ASN A 188 12.02 -8.22 1.09
CA ASN A 188 11.83 -9.60 0.67
C ASN A 188 13.14 -10.40 0.81
N THR A 189 13.06 -11.68 1.19
CA THR A 189 14.27 -12.48 1.43
C THR A 189 14.93 -12.95 0.12
N ASP A 190 14.12 -13.23 -0.90
CA ASP A 190 14.55 -13.66 -2.23
C ASP A 190 15.00 -12.49 -3.13
N ASP A 191 14.44 -11.28 -2.94
CA ASP A 191 14.83 -10.06 -3.64
C ASP A 191 15.09 -8.90 -2.66
N PRO A 192 16.35 -8.68 -2.26
CA PRO A 192 16.72 -7.63 -1.30
C PRO A 192 16.42 -6.20 -1.76
N ASN A 193 16.16 -5.98 -3.05
CA ASN A 193 15.80 -4.66 -3.58
C ASN A 193 14.28 -4.44 -3.60
N ASP A 194 13.50 -5.50 -3.40
CA ASP A 194 12.05 -5.42 -3.25
C ASP A 194 11.65 -5.33 -1.79
N SER A 195 10.72 -4.43 -1.51
CA SER A 195 10.18 -4.21 -0.17
C SER A 195 8.69 -3.98 -0.31
N SER A 196 8.02 -4.99 -0.83
CA SER A 196 6.60 -4.94 -1.17
C SER A 196 5.87 -6.13 -0.58
N LEU A 197 4.62 -5.90 -0.17
CA LEU A 197 3.74 -6.93 0.38
C LEU A 197 2.39 -6.90 -0.32
N TYR A 198 1.82 -8.06 -0.56
CA TYR A 198 0.41 -8.20 -0.92
C TYR A 198 -0.39 -8.53 0.33
N MET A 199 -1.49 -7.80 0.53
CA MET A 199 -2.36 -7.94 1.69
C MET A 199 -3.72 -8.40 1.21
N GLY A 200 -3.97 -9.71 1.25
CA GLY A 200 -5.27 -10.30 0.90
C GLY A 200 -6.44 -9.65 1.66
N ASN A 201 -7.62 -9.60 1.04
CA ASN A 201 -8.81 -9.04 1.68
C ASN A 201 -9.35 -10.00 2.76
N ILE A 202 -9.88 -9.46 3.85
CA ILE A 202 -10.50 -10.26 4.92
C ILE A 202 -11.92 -10.73 4.52
N SER A 203 -12.60 -9.99 3.65
CA SER A 203 -13.95 -10.31 3.18
C SER A 203 -13.90 -11.26 1.99
N SER A 204 -14.63 -12.38 2.06
CA SER A 204 -14.75 -13.32 0.95
C SER A 204 -15.25 -12.63 -0.32
N GLY A 205 -14.50 -12.74 -1.42
CA GLY A 205 -14.92 -12.22 -2.73
C GLY A 205 -14.50 -10.77 -3.03
N LYS A 206 -13.51 -10.21 -2.32
CA LYS A 206 -12.82 -8.97 -2.73
C LYS A 206 -11.31 -9.21 -2.80
N VAL A 207 -10.62 -8.48 -3.68
CA VAL A 207 -9.15 -8.54 -3.77
C VAL A 207 -8.53 -7.61 -2.75
N GLY A 208 -7.37 -8.03 -2.25
CA GLY A 208 -6.50 -7.19 -1.45
C GLY A 208 -5.78 -6.10 -2.25
N GLY A 209 -4.88 -5.40 -1.59
CA GLY A 209 -4.03 -4.37 -2.14
C GLY A 209 -2.57 -4.68 -1.89
N THR A 210 -1.69 -3.89 -2.51
CA THR A 210 -0.25 -3.98 -2.28
C THR A 210 0.27 -2.80 -1.47
N ILE A 211 1.31 -3.07 -0.69
CA ILE A 211 2.19 -2.05 -0.11
C ILE A 211 3.49 -2.11 -0.90
N THR A 212 3.99 -0.96 -1.36
CA THR A 212 5.32 -0.87 -1.97
C THR A 212 6.14 0.18 -1.26
N VAL A 213 7.27 -0.22 -0.67
CA VAL A 213 8.19 0.70 -0.01
C VAL A 213 9.20 1.27 -1.01
N LEU A 214 9.32 2.59 -1.00
CA LEU A 214 10.24 3.35 -1.85
C LEU A 214 11.06 4.33 -1.00
N ASP A 215 12.28 4.60 -1.43
CA ASP A 215 12.94 5.87 -1.11
C ASP A 215 12.60 6.96 -2.15
N GLU A 216 13.00 8.19 -1.86
CA GLU A 216 12.69 9.34 -2.73
C GLU A 216 13.25 9.20 -4.16
N LYS A 217 14.40 8.53 -4.31
CA LYS A 217 15.01 8.32 -5.63
C LYS A 217 14.21 7.29 -6.43
N GLU A 218 13.76 6.22 -5.78
CA GLU A 218 12.93 5.19 -6.39
C GLU A 218 11.55 5.72 -6.80
N TRP A 219 10.97 6.61 -6.00
CA TRP A 219 9.74 7.31 -6.37
C TRP A 219 9.89 8.08 -7.67
N GLU A 220 10.94 8.89 -7.82
CA GLU A 220 11.11 9.73 -9.02
C GLU A 220 11.41 8.91 -10.29
N ILE A 221 12.03 7.72 -10.17
CA ILE A 221 12.35 6.86 -11.34
C ILE A 221 11.08 6.40 -12.06
N ASP A 222 10.10 5.90 -11.32
CA ASP A 222 8.86 5.27 -11.83
C ASP A 222 7.61 6.10 -11.49
N LYS A 223 7.77 7.41 -11.27
CA LYS A 223 6.71 8.36 -10.85
C LYS A 223 5.38 8.22 -11.57
N LYS A 224 5.41 8.02 -12.90
CA LYS A 224 4.20 7.85 -13.74
C LYS A 224 3.39 6.61 -13.40
N GLU A 225 4.04 5.54 -12.93
CA GLU A 225 3.34 4.34 -12.49
C GLU A 225 2.75 4.58 -11.09
N TRP A 226 3.49 5.27 -10.22
CA TRP A 226 3.00 5.64 -8.90
C TRP A 226 1.87 6.67 -8.94
N GLU A 227 1.74 7.46 -10.00
CA GLU A 227 0.62 8.37 -10.27
C GLU A 227 -0.75 7.65 -10.24
N LYS A 228 -0.80 6.37 -10.62
CA LYS A 228 -2.01 5.55 -10.57
C LYS A 228 -2.44 5.14 -9.15
N VAL A 229 -1.55 5.30 -8.17
CA VAL A 229 -1.80 4.89 -6.77
C VAL A 229 -2.34 6.08 -5.98
N ASN A 230 -3.54 5.91 -5.40
CA ASN A 230 -4.26 6.99 -4.72
C ASN A 230 -3.80 7.27 -3.28
N ILE A 231 -3.05 6.37 -2.65
CA ILE A 231 -2.63 6.54 -1.25
C ILE A 231 -1.11 6.47 -1.15
N VAL A 232 -0.50 7.55 -0.68
CA VAL A 232 0.92 7.66 -0.39
C VAL A 232 1.09 7.97 1.09
N ILE A 233 1.81 7.13 1.81
CA ILE A 233 2.12 7.33 3.22
C ILE A 233 3.63 7.54 3.35
N CYS A 234 4.07 8.51 4.13
CA CYS A 234 5.48 8.82 4.34
C CYS A 234 5.88 8.53 5.78
N ASP A 235 6.87 7.65 5.98
CA ASP A 235 7.57 7.49 7.25
C ASP A 235 8.60 8.61 7.38
N CYS A 236 8.18 9.74 7.96
CA CYS A 236 8.96 10.99 7.95
C CYS A 236 10.24 10.91 8.78
N ASN A 237 11.20 11.78 8.52
CA ASN A 237 12.39 11.93 9.34
C ASN A 237 11.99 12.36 10.78
N PRO A 238 12.54 11.75 11.84
CA PRO A 238 12.25 12.13 13.22
C PRO A 238 12.70 13.56 13.57
N THR A 239 13.64 14.13 12.81
CA THR A 239 13.97 15.56 12.88
C THR A 239 13.16 16.29 11.81
N LEU A 240 12.22 17.14 12.23
CA LEU A 240 11.25 17.76 11.32
C LEU A 240 11.95 18.54 10.19
N GLU A 241 12.98 19.31 10.51
CA GLU A 241 13.73 20.17 9.57
C GLU A 241 14.55 19.38 8.54
N LYS A 242 14.67 18.07 8.70
CA LYS A 242 15.32 17.18 7.73
C LYS A 242 14.35 16.53 6.76
N ASN A 243 13.06 16.81 6.87
CA ASN A 243 12.08 16.39 5.87
C ASN A 243 12.13 17.37 4.69
N PRO A 244 12.17 16.88 3.44
CA PRO A 244 12.20 17.75 2.27
C PRO A 244 10.91 18.56 2.13
N ASP A 245 11.04 19.85 1.80
CA ASP A 245 9.90 20.78 1.69
C ASP A 245 8.86 20.29 0.66
N ASP A 246 9.31 19.76 -0.49
CA ASP A 246 8.45 19.16 -1.52
C ASP A 246 7.54 18.04 -1.02
N TRP A 247 7.90 17.34 0.06
CA TRP A 247 7.02 16.35 0.69
C TRP A 247 6.11 17.01 1.72
N MET A 248 6.66 17.93 2.52
CA MET A 248 5.91 18.68 3.54
C MET A 248 4.70 19.42 2.93
N GLU A 249 4.89 20.03 1.77
CA GLU A 249 3.85 20.78 1.04
C GLU A 249 2.76 19.90 0.45
N LYS A 250 3.04 18.60 0.20
CA LYS A 250 2.07 17.67 -0.40
C LYS A 250 1.12 17.05 0.61
N PHE A 251 1.47 17.01 1.89
CA PHE A 251 0.69 16.27 2.88
C PHE A 251 -0.72 16.83 3.06
N ASP A 252 -1.73 16.05 2.69
CA ASP A 252 -3.11 16.31 3.05
C ASP A 252 -3.31 16.09 4.55
N TYR A 253 -2.72 15.01 5.07
CA TYR A 253 -2.83 14.62 6.47
C TYR A 253 -1.47 14.38 7.11
N CYS A 254 -1.31 14.85 8.33
CA CYS A 254 -0.15 14.56 9.18
C CYS A 254 -0.60 13.78 10.42
N ILE A 255 0.02 12.63 10.70
CA ILE A 255 -0.26 11.83 11.90
C ILE A 255 0.91 11.94 12.87
N ILE A 256 0.60 12.27 14.12
CA ILE A 256 1.55 12.39 15.22
C ILE A 256 1.19 11.35 16.29
N PRO A 257 1.70 10.11 16.20
CA PRO A 257 1.54 9.13 17.26
C PRO A 257 2.19 9.60 18.57
N THR A 258 1.47 9.45 19.66
CA THR A 258 1.92 9.79 21.01
C THR A 258 1.50 8.73 22.01
N THR A 259 2.31 8.53 23.04
CA THR A 259 2.00 7.58 24.12
C THR A 259 1.44 8.30 25.34
N LEU A 260 0.39 7.75 25.94
CA LEU A 260 -0.20 8.29 27.16
C LEU A 260 0.60 7.85 28.40
N ASN A 261 1.70 8.55 28.66
CA ASN A 261 2.42 8.45 29.93
C ASN A 261 2.77 9.85 30.48
N PRO A 262 3.03 9.99 31.79
CA PRO A 262 3.23 11.31 32.40
C PRO A 262 4.33 12.15 31.75
N LEU A 263 5.46 11.54 31.39
CA LEU A 263 6.56 12.22 30.69
C LEU A 263 6.18 12.57 29.25
N GLY A 264 5.42 11.68 28.62
CA GLY A 264 4.87 11.83 27.27
C GLY A 264 3.95 13.03 27.17
N VAL A 265 3.08 13.24 28.16
CA VAL A 265 2.14 14.36 28.12
C VAL A 265 2.77 15.65 28.66
N ALA A 266 3.45 15.61 29.80
CA ALA A 266 3.97 16.82 30.45
C ALA A 266 5.13 17.49 29.69
N LYS A 267 5.99 16.71 29.04
CA LYS A 267 7.12 17.23 28.25
C LYS A 267 6.84 17.22 26.76
N ASN A 268 6.18 16.18 26.23
CA ASN A 268 5.98 16.12 24.78
C ASN A 268 4.75 16.90 24.31
N GLY A 269 3.83 17.36 25.18
CA GLY A 269 2.73 18.23 24.74
C GLY A 269 3.24 19.49 24.03
N ASP A 270 4.20 20.20 24.64
CA ASP A 270 4.88 21.34 24.04
C ASP A 270 5.65 20.97 22.76
N VAL A 271 6.32 19.82 22.74
CA VAL A 271 7.06 19.36 21.56
C VAL A 271 6.10 19.05 20.41
N ILE A 272 4.96 18.40 20.68
CA ILE A 272 3.91 18.16 19.69
C ILE A 272 3.39 19.49 19.17
N GLN A 273 3.06 20.44 20.05
CA GLN A 273 2.58 21.76 19.62
C GLN A 273 3.58 22.43 18.67
N ARG A 274 4.87 22.45 19.01
CA ARG A 274 5.91 23.03 18.14
C ARG A 274 6.04 22.28 16.81
N THR A 275 5.90 20.96 16.80
CA THR A 275 5.87 20.17 15.55
C THR A 275 4.65 20.56 14.71
N LEU A 276 3.47 20.67 15.31
CA LEU A 276 2.23 21.08 14.63
C LEU A 276 2.32 22.49 14.04
N ASP A 277 2.90 23.43 14.79
CA ASP A 277 3.08 24.82 14.35
C ASP A 277 4.01 24.89 13.14
N LYS A 278 5.13 24.17 13.18
CA LYS A 278 6.09 24.11 12.06
C LYS A 278 5.50 23.46 10.83
N ILE A 279 4.78 22.35 10.99
CA ILE A 279 4.03 21.72 9.89
C ILE A 279 3.06 22.74 9.28
N SER A 280 2.35 23.50 10.11
CA SER A 280 1.38 24.51 9.63
C SER A 280 2.04 25.70 8.92
N GLN A 281 3.26 26.07 9.33
CA GLN A 281 4.06 27.10 8.67
C GLN A 281 4.52 26.66 7.27
N GLN A 282 4.88 25.39 7.10
CA GLN A 282 5.30 24.83 5.81
C GLN A 282 4.09 24.48 4.92
N ASN A 283 3.00 23.98 5.52
CA ASN A 283 1.80 23.57 4.81
C ASN A 283 0.56 24.00 5.60
N SER A 284 -0.03 25.12 5.18
CA SER A 284 -1.23 25.67 5.83
C SER A 284 -2.51 24.89 5.52
N HIS A 285 -2.48 23.98 4.54
CA HIS A 285 -3.63 23.22 4.07
C HIS A 285 -3.84 21.93 4.86
N THR A 286 -2.76 21.31 5.33
CA THR A 286 -2.76 19.99 5.99
C THR A 286 -3.57 19.92 7.28
N GLU A 287 -4.38 18.87 7.43
CA GLU A 287 -4.98 18.49 8.70
C GLU A 287 -4.01 17.62 9.50
N LYS A 288 -3.88 17.90 10.80
CA LYS A 288 -2.91 17.29 11.69
C LYS A 288 -3.62 16.52 12.78
N PHE A 289 -3.25 15.26 12.97
CA PHE A 289 -3.93 14.31 13.84
C PHE A 289 -2.98 13.76 14.90
N VAL A 290 -3.27 14.04 16.15
CA VAL A 290 -2.60 13.40 17.29
C VAL A 290 -3.28 12.05 17.55
N LEU A 291 -2.52 10.97 17.43
CA LEU A 291 -2.98 9.60 17.58
C LEU A 291 -2.47 8.99 18.89
N CYS A 292 -3.36 8.47 19.71
CA CYS A 292 -2.97 7.70 20.90
C CYS A 292 -2.43 6.33 20.49
N ASN A 293 -1.13 6.12 20.70
CA ASN A 293 -0.42 4.87 20.47
C ASN A 293 0.00 4.21 21.80
N GLN A 294 0.19 2.89 21.77
CA GLN A 294 0.41 2.03 22.93
C GLN A 294 -0.66 2.23 24.02
N TYR A 295 -1.90 2.42 23.59
CA TYR A 295 -3.03 2.70 24.46
C TYR A 295 -3.31 1.49 25.35
N ALA A 296 -3.46 1.75 26.65
CA ALA A 296 -3.80 0.72 27.63
C ALA A 296 -5.30 0.83 27.93
N ASP A 297 -6.07 -0.13 27.42
CA ASP A 297 -7.52 -0.20 27.67
C ASP A 297 -7.84 -1.27 28.72
N ASN A 298 -7.68 -0.90 29.97
CA ASN A 298 -8.11 -1.72 31.10
C ASN A 298 -8.78 -0.85 32.16
N THR A 299 -9.56 -1.48 33.04
CA THR A 299 -10.39 -0.80 34.04
C THR A 299 -9.57 0.13 34.95
N THR A 300 -8.33 -0.22 35.27
CA THR A 300 -7.42 0.58 36.10
C THR A 300 -6.81 1.75 35.34
N ALA A 301 -6.67 1.66 34.02
CA ALA A 301 -6.13 2.72 33.17
C ALA A 301 -7.14 3.84 32.87
N LYS A 302 -8.46 3.60 32.93
CA LYS A 302 -9.47 4.60 32.50
C LYS A 302 -9.32 5.97 33.15
N LYS A 303 -9.21 6.03 34.49
CA LYS A 303 -9.04 7.29 35.23
C LYS A 303 -7.73 7.99 34.86
N ARG A 304 -6.66 7.20 34.68
CA ARG A 304 -5.33 7.70 34.27
C ARG A 304 -5.34 8.25 32.84
N ASN A 305 -5.93 7.50 31.89
CA ASN A 305 -6.00 7.90 30.48
C ASN A 305 -6.80 9.20 30.35
N LYS A 306 -7.94 9.32 31.05
CA LYS A 306 -8.72 10.57 31.09
C LYS A 306 -7.86 11.75 31.55
N LEU A 307 -7.18 11.62 32.69
CA LEU A 307 -6.30 12.67 33.21
C LEU A 307 -5.20 13.06 32.20
N LEU A 308 -4.54 12.07 31.60
CA LEU A 308 -3.47 12.29 30.62
C LEU A 308 -3.97 12.92 29.32
N ILE A 309 -5.17 12.55 28.86
CA ILE A 309 -5.82 13.17 27.70
C ILE A 309 -6.18 14.62 28.00
N ASP A 310 -6.73 14.91 29.18
CA ASP A 310 -7.07 16.28 29.60
C ASP A 310 -5.81 17.15 29.68
N MET A 311 -4.72 16.63 30.22
CA MET A 311 -3.42 17.30 30.21
C MET A 311 -2.90 17.53 28.78
N LEU A 312 -3.05 16.57 27.88
CA LEU A 312 -2.64 16.71 26.48
C LEU A 312 -3.46 17.78 25.75
N LYS A 313 -4.79 17.82 26.00
CA LYS A 313 -5.69 18.85 25.48
C LYS A 313 -5.36 20.26 25.97
N ASN A 314 -4.82 20.37 27.19
CA ASN A 314 -4.36 21.66 27.72
C ASN A 314 -3.01 22.08 27.16
N ALA A 315 -2.15 21.13 26.77
CA ALA A 315 -0.82 21.40 26.24
C ALA A 315 -0.79 21.71 24.74
N ILE A 316 -1.82 21.30 23.99
CA ILE A 316 -1.91 21.45 22.53
C ILE A 316 -3.14 22.29 22.18
N ASN A 317 -2.97 23.25 21.28
CA ASN A 317 -4.02 24.12 20.79
C ASN A 317 -4.92 23.43 19.76
N PHE A 318 -5.84 22.60 20.23
CA PHE A 318 -6.89 21.98 19.40
C PHE A 318 -8.01 22.95 18.98
N LYS A 319 -7.87 24.27 19.23
CA LYS A 319 -8.82 25.27 18.69
C LYS A 319 -8.54 25.60 17.22
N ASP A 320 -7.34 25.29 16.72
CA ASP A 320 -7.07 25.28 15.29
C ASP A 320 -7.97 24.23 14.63
N SER A 321 -8.79 24.66 13.66
CA SER A 321 -9.75 23.80 12.95
C SER A 321 -9.10 22.65 12.21
N LYS A 322 -7.79 22.71 11.95
CA LYS A 322 -7.02 21.67 11.26
C LYS A 322 -6.15 20.84 12.19
N THR A 323 -6.29 21.00 13.50
CA THR A 323 -5.54 20.23 14.49
C THR A 323 -6.51 19.40 15.33
N HIS A 324 -6.36 18.08 15.27
CA HIS A 324 -7.31 17.12 15.84
C HIS A 324 -6.61 16.18 16.80
N LEU A 325 -7.26 15.92 17.95
CA LEU A 325 -6.98 14.73 18.74
C LEU A 325 -7.97 13.65 18.29
N ILE A 326 -7.46 12.53 17.77
CA ILE A 326 -8.31 11.39 17.47
C ILE A 326 -8.84 10.85 18.81
N ASP A 327 -10.17 10.77 18.96
CA ASP A 327 -10.77 10.24 20.18
C ASP A 327 -10.36 8.77 20.34
N PRO A 328 -9.64 8.41 21.43
CA PRO A 328 -9.17 7.05 21.65
C PRO A 328 -10.30 6.04 21.85
N ASN A 329 -11.54 6.47 22.10
CA ASN A 329 -12.70 5.57 22.11
C ASN A 329 -13.16 5.20 20.69
N ILE A 330 -12.81 6.00 19.68
CA ILE A 330 -13.10 5.72 18.27
C ILE A 330 -11.92 4.97 17.66
N VAL A 331 -10.71 5.53 17.79
CA VAL A 331 -9.48 4.91 17.30
C VAL A 331 -8.34 5.16 18.28
N ALA A 332 -7.73 4.06 18.72
CA ALA A 332 -6.44 4.05 19.39
C ALA A 332 -5.66 2.83 18.93
N ILE A 333 -4.33 2.92 18.93
CA ILE A 333 -3.48 1.75 18.71
C ILE A 333 -3.14 1.17 20.07
N HIS A 334 -3.68 0.00 20.39
CA HIS A 334 -3.48 -0.65 21.67
C HIS A 334 -2.06 -1.18 21.83
N ARG A 335 -1.60 -1.24 23.08
CA ARG A 335 -0.35 -1.94 23.39
C ARG A 335 -0.47 -3.40 22.96
N SER A 336 0.50 -3.85 22.17
CA SER A 336 0.53 -5.21 21.63
C SER A 336 1.96 -5.73 21.59
N ASP A 337 2.18 -6.94 22.10
CA ASP A 337 3.47 -7.63 21.99
C ASP A 337 3.81 -7.92 20.52
N ALA A 338 2.80 -8.20 19.68
CA ALA A 338 3.01 -8.41 18.25
C ALA A 338 3.58 -7.15 17.57
N LEU A 339 3.12 -5.95 17.97
CA LEU A 339 3.67 -4.69 17.47
C LEU A 339 5.05 -4.39 18.10
N TYR A 340 5.25 -4.76 19.36
CA TYR A 340 6.52 -4.53 20.07
C TYR A 340 7.66 -5.38 19.51
N TYR A 341 7.37 -6.64 19.17
CA TYR A 341 8.32 -7.59 18.58
C TYR A 341 8.25 -7.63 17.05
N TRP A 342 7.56 -6.68 16.41
CA TRP A 342 7.54 -6.59 14.95
C TRP A 342 8.95 -6.30 14.44
N GLY A 343 9.45 -7.17 13.54
CA GLY A 343 10.85 -7.20 13.11
C GLY A 343 11.62 -8.45 13.54
N MET A 344 11.05 -9.32 14.38
CA MET A 344 11.67 -10.62 14.74
C MET A 344 11.98 -11.48 13.51
N HIS A 345 11.16 -11.40 12.45
CA HIS A 345 11.39 -12.11 11.18
C HIS A 345 12.75 -11.78 10.55
N ILE A 346 13.30 -10.59 10.79
CA ILE A 346 14.66 -10.23 10.34
C ILE A 346 15.71 -11.11 11.04
N LEU A 347 15.56 -11.33 12.34
CA LEU A 347 16.48 -12.16 13.13
C LEU A 347 16.32 -13.65 12.79
N GLU A 348 15.11 -14.04 12.43
CA GLU A 348 14.75 -15.41 12.06
C GLU A 348 15.01 -15.72 10.58
N ASN A 349 15.41 -14.72 9.77
CA ASN A 349 15.49 -14.79 8.31
C ASN A 349 14.21 -15.34 7.65
N ALA A 350 13.05 -14.94 8.20
CA ALA A 350 11.74 -15.29 7.68
C ALA A 350 11.20 -14.20 6.74
N GLU A 351 10.19 -14.55 5.95
CA GLU A 351 9.50 -13.59 5.07
C GLU A 351 8.93 -12.41 5.87
N PRO A 352 8.96 -11.19 5.31
CA PRO A 352 8.39 -10.03 5.96
C PRO A 352 6.88 -10.17 6.14
N GLU A 353 6.41 -9.88 7.35
CA GLU A 353 4.98 -9.80 7.66
C GLU A 353 4.66 -8.55 8.50
N LEU A 354 3.41 -8.10 8.44
CA LEU A 354 2.87 -7.14 9.40
C LEU A 354 2.37 -7.88 10.64
N ALA A 355 2.23 -7.17 11.76
CA ALA A 355 1.72 -7.72 13.02
C ALA A 355 0.19 -7.99 13.01
N PHE A 356 -0.34 -8.45 11.89
CA PHE A 356 -1.76 -8.72 11.63
C PHE A 356 -2.15 -10.20 11.77
N SER A 357 -1.18 -11.06 12.06
CA SER A 357 -1.44 -12.46 12.38
C SER A 357 -2.40 -12.58 13.57
N SER A 358 -3.30 -13.57 13.50
CA SER A 358 -4.34 -13.77 14.51
C SER A 358 -3.83 -14.72 15.60
N ARG A 359 -4.01 -14.36 16.87
CA ARG A 359 -3.81 -15.27 18.01
C ARG A 359 -5.17 -15.54 18.64
N GLY A 360 -5.65 -16.79 18.60
CA GLY A 360 -6.97 -17.14 19.11
C GLY A 360 -8.14 -16.57 18.29
N GLY A 361 -7.96 -16.40 16.98
CA GLY A 361 -9.01 -15.94 16.06
C GLY A 361 -9.21 -14.42 15.97
N LYS A 362 -8.46 -13.61 16.74
CA LYS A 362 -8.47 -12.15 16.65
C LYS A 362 -7.06 -11.58 16.52
N SER A 363 -6.95 -10.41 15.89
CA SER A 363 -5.71 -9.64 15.80
C SER A 363 -6.02 -8.19 16.18
N VAL A 364 -5.68 -7.83 17.43
CA VAL A 364 -5.92 -6.48 17.95
C VAL A 364 -5.22 -5.42 17.09
N PRO A 365 -3.94 -5.57 16.68
CA PRO A 365 -3.31 -4.61 15.79
C PRO A 365 -4.07 -4.45 14.47
N ARG A 366 -4.50 -5.56 13.85
CA ARG A 366 -5.26 -5.50 12.60
C ARG A 366 -6.56 -4.72 12.75
N GLU A 367 -7.32 -4.98 13.81
CA GLU A 367 -8.56 -4.28 14.11
C GLU A 367 -8.32 -2.77 14.36
N ASP A 368 -7.29 -2.43 15.13
CA ASP A 368 -6.94 -1.04 15.43
C ASP A 368 -6.55 -0.25 14.18
N PHE A 369 -5.70 -0.83 13.32
CA PHE A 369 -5.25 -0.18 12.10
C PHE A 369 -6.34 -0.12 11.02
N LEU A 370 -7.26 -1.10 10.95
CA LEU A 370 -8.45 -1.00 10.10
C LEU A 370 -9.37 0.15 10.54
N LYS A 371 -9.62 0.31 11.85
CA LYS A 371 -10.36 1.47 12.36
C LYS A 371 -9.69 2.79 12.04
N LEU A 372 -8.35 2.85 12.10
CA LEU A 372 -7.58 4.03 11.70
C LEU A 372 -7.71 4.32 10.20
N ALA A 373 -7.60 3.29 9.35
CA ALA A 373 -7.78 3.44 7.92
C ALA A 373 -9.21 3.88 7.56
N GLU A 374 -10.24 3.30 8.17
CA GLU A 374 -11.64 3.73 8.03
C GLU A 374 -11.88 5.17 8.50
N TYR A 375 -11.20 5.60 9.58
CA TYR A 375 -11.26 6.97 10.08
C TYR A 375 -10.77 7.97 9.05
N PHE A 376 -9.66 7.65 8.37
CA PHE A 376 -9.15 8.48 7.28
C PHE A 376 -9.97 8.32 6.00
N GLU A 377 -10.39 7.11 5.63
CA GLU A 377 -11.22 6.88 4.42
C GLU A 377 -12.49 7.75 4.42
N LYS A 378 -13.16 7.87 5.56
CA LYS A 378 -14.33 8.75 5.73
C LYS A 378 -14.03 10.24 5.56
N ARG A 379 -12.77 10.67 5.65
CA ARG A 379 -12.34 12.06 5.44
C ARG A 379 -11.76 12.28 4.05
N LEU A 380 -11.14 11.23 3.49
CA LEU A 380 -10.61 11.20 2.13
C LEU A 380 -11.76 11.34 1.12
N PHE A 381 -12.87 10.62 1.29
CA PHE A 381 -13.91 10.49 0.25
C PHE A 381 -15.25 11.18 0.56
N ASN A 382 -15.31 12.13 1.50
CA ASN A 382 -16.52 12.90 1.85
C ASN A 382 -16.38 14.39 1.61
#